data_AF-A0A914F3U7-F1
#
_entry.id   AF-A0A914F3U7-F1
#
_cell.length_a   1.000
_cell.length_b   1.000
_cell.length_c   1.000
_cell.angle_alpha   90.00
_cell.angle_beta   90.00
_cell.angle_gamma   90.00
#
_symmetry.space_group_name_H-M   'P 1'
#
loop_
_entity.id
_entity.type
_entity.pdbx_description
1 polymer ?
#
loop_
_entity_poly.entity_id
_entity_poly.type
_entity_poly.pdbx_seq_one_letter_code
_entity_poly.pdbx_strand_id
1 'polypeptide(L)'
;MKKDHGWVPITVLLRCNAVRRLTLNKAVIAEVLEDSDLIDVSDDGQKVRRNPEFPLPENMPQYWHDLKKRTVFIRGFPHCTSSEEIMEFLKPFGDVVNVITQKHKHSREFRGAVFVTFKDREEALSFIQNVEANTFHRAQLFKMMQNDCTEKMYSLVVE
;
A
#
# COMPACT_ATOMS: atom_id res chain seq x y z
N MET A 1 12.64 -24.98 -6.70
CA MET A 1 13.10 -25.32 -5.33
C MET A 1 12.36 -24.46 -4.30
N LYS A 2 11.34 -24.99 -3.62
CA LYS A 2 10.83 -24.44 -2.34
C LYS A 2 11.13 -25.50 -1.28
N LYS A 3 12.24 -25.35 -0.57
CA LYS A 3 12.75 -26.40 0.33
C LYS A 3 12.04 -26.44 1.69
N ASP A 4 11.21 -25.45 2.03
CA ASP A 4 10.73 -25.25 3.40
C ASP A 4 9.23 -24.86 3.47
N HIS A 5 8.38 -25.36 2.55
CA HIS A 5 6.91 -25.16 2.56
C HIS A 5 6.41 -23.71 2.75
N GLY A 6 7.21 -22.71 2.37
CA GLY A 6 6.88 -21.29 2.49
C GLY A 6 7.31 -20.62 3.79
N TRP A 7 7.92 -21.35 4.73
CA TRP A 7 8.44 -20.80 5.98
C TRP A 7 9.62 -19.85 5.74
N VAL A 8 9.59 -18.72 6.44
CA VAL A 8 10.62 -17.67 6.39
C VAL A 8 11.10 -17.38 7.82
N PRO A 9 12.41 -17.40 8.10
CA PRO A 9 12.90 -17.10 9.44
C PRO A 9 12.68 -15.62 9.79
N ILE A 10 12.29 -15.33 11.05
CA ILE A 10 12.04 -13.96 11.53
C ILE A 10 13.28 -13.06 11.38
N THR A 11 14.48 -13.66 11.35
CA THR A 11 15.74 -12.95 11.06
C THR A 11 15.73 -12.22 9.71
N VAL A 12 14.95 -12.70 8.74
CA VAL A 12 14.77 -12.03 7.44
C VAL A 12 13.85 -10.83 7.57
N LEU A 13 12.79 -10.90 8.39
CA LEU A 13 11.92 -9.74 8.67
C LEU A 13 12.68 -8.59 9.32
N LEU A 14 13.66 -8.88 10.19
CA LEU A 14 14.52 -7.87 10.80
C LEU A 14 15.43 -7.13 9.79
N ARG A 15 15.62 -7.68 8.57
CA ARG A 15 16.31 -6.96 7.48
C ARG A 15 15.42 -5.92 6.81
N CYS A 16 14.09 -6.02 6.96
CA CYS A 16 13.15 -5.05 6.42
C CYS A 16 13.18 -3.75 7.25
N ASN A 17 13.50 -2.63 6.59
CA ASN A 17 13.66 -1.34 7.27
C ASN A 17 12.41 -0.89 8.05
N ALA A 18 11.21 -1.21 7.56
CA ALA A 18 9.95 -0.85 8.23
C ALA A 18 9.78 -1.58 9.57
N VAL A 19 9.92 -2.91 9.58
CA VAL A 19 9.81 -3.73 10.80
C VAL A 19 10.94 -3.36 11.77
N ARG A 20 12.16 -3.18 11.26
CA ARG A 20 13.34 -2.83 12.04
C ARG A 20 13.21 -1.49 12.78
N ARG A 21 12.41 -0.55 12.25
CA ARG A 21 12.11 0.74 12.91
C ARG A 21 11.15 0.58 14.08
N LEU A 22 10.31 -0.45 14.09
CA LEU A 22 9.32 -0.71 15.14
C LEU A 22 9.94 -1.54 16.27
N THR A 23 10.62 -2.62 15.93
CA THR A 23 11.24 -3.50 16.94
C THR A 23 12.42 -4.29 16.36
N LEU A 24 13.36 -4.63 17.23
CA LEU A 24 14.48 -5.54 16.94
C LEU A 24 14.35 -6.88 17.67
N ASN A 25 13.37 -7.01 18.56
CA ASN A 25 13.20 -8.19 19.39
C ASN A 25 12.35 -9.25 18.65
N LYS A 26 12.94 -10.42 18.44
CA LYS A 26 12.28 -11.55 17.76
C LYS A 26 11.10 -12.10 18.55
N ALA A 27 11.19 -12.13 19.88
CA ALA A 27 10.14 -12.69 20.73
C ALA A 27 8.86 -11.86 20.63
N VAL A 28 8.98 -10.53 20.67
CA VAL A 28 7.86 -9.60 20.50
C VAL A 28 7.23 -9.74 19.12
N ILE A 29 8.02 -9.98 18.07
CA ILE A 29 7.49 -10.21 16.72
C ILE A 29 6.69 -11.51 16.66
N ALA A 30 7.15 -12.59 17.30
CA ALA A 30 6.43 -13.85 17.32
C ALA A 30 5.09 -13.71 18.07
N GLU A 31 5.10 -13.13 19.27
CA GLU A 31 3.92 -12.90 20.10
C GLU A 31 2.84 -12.08 19.38
N VAL A 32 3.22 -10.95 18.78
CA VAL A 32 2.25 -10.08 18.08
C VAL A 32 1.71 -10.72 16.80
N LEU A 33 2.47 -11.61 16.15
CA LEU A 33 2.03 -12.29 14.94
C LEU A 33 1.12 -13.48 15.22
N GLU A 34 1.13 -14.04 16.42
CA GLU A 34 0.21 -15.13 16.81
C GLU A 34 -1.26 -14.67 16.79
N ASP A 35 -1.52 -13.39 17.07
CA ASP A 35 -2.87 -12.81 17.05
C ASP A 35 -3.40 -12.53 15.62
N SER A 36 -2.60 -12.72 14.57
CA SER A 36 -2.94 -12.32 13.20
C SER A 36 -3.43 -13.49 12.34
N ASP A 37 -4.63 -13.38 11.76
CA ASP A 37 -5.22 -14.39 10.87
C ASP A 37 -4.40 -14.71 9.59
N LEU A 38 -3.60 -13.75 9.12
CA LEU A 38 -2.91 -13.84 7.81
C LEU A 38 -1.55 -14.56 7.87
N ILE A 39 -0.92 -14.62 9.03
CA ILE A 39 0.47 -15.09 9.19
C ILE A 39 0.51 -16.14 10.29
N ASP A 40 0.97 -17.34 9.94
CA ASP A 40 1.23 -18.41 10.91
C ASP A 40 2.63 -18.23 11.49
N VAL A 41 2.75 -18.43 12.80
CA VAL A 41 4.03 -18.56 13.51
C VAL A 41 4.31 -20.04 13.73
N SER A 42 5.57 -20.45 13.56
CA SER A 42 6.02 -21.82 13.82
C SER A 42 6.01 -22.10 15.33
N ASP A 43 5.84 -23.37 15.72
CA ASP A 43 5.84 -23.79 17.14
C ASP A 43 7.06 -23.29 17.94
N ASP A 44 8.24 -23.20 17.32
CA ASP A 44 9.47 -22.69 17.94
C ASP A 44 9.55 -21.15 18.04
N GLY A 45 8.59 -20.43 17.48
CA GLY A 45 8.59 -18.96 17.39
C GLY A 45 9.71 -18.36 16.52
N GLN A 46 10.41 -19.17 15.71
CA GLN A 46 11.58 -18.71 14.93
C GLN A 46 11.28 -18.41 13.45
N LYS A 47 10.19 -18.98 12.92
CA LYS A 47 9.80 -18.86 11.51
C LYS A 47 8.35 -18.42 11.41
N VAL A 48 8.04 -17.73 10.33
CA VAL A 48 6.70 -17.27 9.97
C VAL A 48 6.35 -17.65 8.54
N ARG A 49 5.07 -17.80 8.23
CA ARG A 49 4.58 -18.12 6.90
C ARG A 49 3.22 -17.45 6.69
N ARG A 50 2.88 -17.11 5.45
CA ARG A 50 1.49 -16.73 5.12
C ARG A 50 0.57 -17.94 5.32
N ASN A 51 -0.55 -17.76 6.00
CA ASN A 51 -1.53 -18.80 6.21
C ASN A 51 -2.00 -19.40 4.85
N PRO A 52 -1.88 -20.73 4.64
CA PRO A 52 -2.32 -21.39 3.42
C PRO A 52 -3.82 -21.24 3.10
N GLU A 53 -4.66 -20.99 4.11
CA GLU A 53 -6.11 -20.76 3.94
C GLU A 53 -6.41 -19.43 3.26
N PHE A 54 -5.45 -18.49 3.26
CA PHE A 54 -5.54 -17.21 2.58
C PHE A 54 -4.56 -17.15 1.39
N PRO A 55 -4.78 -17.97 0.34
CA PRO A 55 -3.90 -18.00 -0.82
C PRO A 55 -3.86 -16.63 -1.50
N LEU A 56 -2.79 -16.39 -2.24
CA LEU A 56 -2.73 -15.21 -3.08
C LEU A 56 -3.81 -15.29 -4.16
N PRO A 57 -4.46 -14.17 -4.50
CA PRO A 57 -5.36 -14.13 -5.64
C PRO A 57 -4.60 -14.52 -6.90
N GLU A 58 -5.28 -15.21 -7.82
CA GLU A 58 -4.69 -15.59 -9.09
C GLU A 58 -4.37 -14.33 -9.91
N ASN A 59 -3.22 -14.35 -10.59
CA ASN A 59 -2.72 -13.22 -11.37
C ASN A 59 -3.47 -13.11 -12.72
N MET A 60 -4.79 -12.96 -12.66
CA MET A 60 -5.66 -12.80 -13.82
C MET A 60 -5.83 -11.33 -14.21
N PRO A 61 -6.05 -11.00 -15.49
CA PRO A 61 -6.32 -9.63 -15.93
C PRO A 61 -7.47 -8.96 -15.16
N GLN A 62 -8.53 -9.71 -14.85
CA GLN A 62 -9.70 -9.22 -14.11
C GLN A 62 -9.34 -8.66 -12.74
N TYR A 63 -8.44 -9.33 -12.01
CA TYR A 63 -7.93 -8.85 -10.71
C TYR A 63 -7.30 -7.46 -10.81
N TRP A 64 -6.49 -7.22 -11.85
CA TRP A 64 -5.90 -5.91 -12.10
C TRP A 64 -6.93 -4.86 -12.50
N HIS A 65 -7.94 -5.23 -13.29
CA HIS A 65 -9.04 -4.33 -13.63
C HIS A 65 -9.80 -3.89 -12.37
N ASP A 66 -10.09 -4.80 -11.46
CA ASP A 66 -10.83 -4.49 -10.23
C ASP A 66 -9.99 -3.72 -9.21
N LEU A 67 -8.68 -3.97 -9.15
CA LEU A 67 -7.75 -3.12 -8.40
C LEU A 67 -7.75 -1.68 -8.90
N LYS A 68 -7.67 -1.47 -10.22
CA LYS A 68 -7.70 -0.11 -10.79
C LYS A 68 -9.01 0.62 -10.50
N LYS A 69 -10.15 -0.10 -10.49
CA LYS A 69 -11.47 0.46 -10.12
C LYS A 69 -11.57 0.88 -8.65
N ARG A 70 -10.65 0.46 -7.79
CA ARG A 70 -10.57 0.86 -6.37
C ARG A 70 -9.34 1.71 -6.06
N THR A 71 -8.59 2.11 -7.09
CA THR A 71 -7.37 2.89 -6.94
C THR A 71 -7.59 4.32 -7.39
N VAL A 72 -7.24 5.25 -6.52
CA VAL A 72 -7.30 6.70 -6.74
C VAL A 72 -5.90 7.23 -6.97
N PHE A 73 -5.75 8.07 -7.97
CA PHE A 73 -4.58 8.89 -8.19
C PHE A 73 -4.74 10.23 -7.47
N ILE A 74 -3.73 10.60 -6.68
CA ILE A 74 -3.70 11.87 -5.93
C ILE A 74 -2.40 12.59 -6.26
N ARG A 75 -2.49 13.88 -6.61
CA ARG A 75 -1.34 14.74 -6.92
C ARG A 75 -1.47 16.07 -6.19
N GLY A 76 -0.34 16.64 -5.76
CA GLY A 76 -0.29 17.93 -5.06
C GLY A 76 0.33 17.86 -3.67
N PHE A 77 0.82 16.68 -3.25
CA PHE A 77 1.54 16.58 -1.99
C PHE A 77 2.88 17.33 -2.06
N PRO A 78 3.27 18.06 -1.00
CA PRO A 78 4.61 18.62 -0.87
C PRO A 78 5.70 17.57 -1.04
N HIS A 79 6.83 17.93 -1.65
CA HIS A 79 7.93 16.98 -1.91
C HIS A 79 8.58 16.40 -0.65
N CYS A 80 8.43 17.07 0.50
CA CYS A 80 8.90 16.62 1.80
C CYS A 80 7.94 15.68 2.54
N THR A 81 6.77 15.37 1.97
CA THR A 81 5.75 14.54 2.64
C THR A 81 6.20 13.09 2.70
N SER A 82 6.13 12.51 3.90
CA SER A 82 6.45 11.11 4.17
C SER A 82 5.27 10.17 3.82
N SER A 83 5.57 8.87 3.67
CA SER A 83 4.52 7.87 3.43
C SER A 83 3.61 7.71 4.64
N GLU A 84 4.14 7.91 5.85
CA GLU A 84 3.42 7.86 7.11
C GLU A 84 2.38 8.99 7.21
N GLU A 85 2.76 10.24 6.91
CA GLU A 85 1.83 11.38 6.90
C GLU A 85 0.71 11.20 5.87
N ILE A 86 1.03 10.62 4.71
CA ILE A 86 0.03 10.32 3.67
C ILE A 86 -0.95 9.26 4.19
N MET A 87 -0.46 8.21 4.86
CA MET A 87 -1.33 7.20 5.46
C MET A 87 -2.21 7.81 6.55
N GLU A 88 -1.66 8.65 7.43
CA GLU A 88 -2.43 9.34 8.48
C GLU A 88 -3.51 10.24 7.92
N PHE A 89 -3.21 10.98 6.85
CA PHE A 89 -4.20 11.78 6.13
C PHE A 89 -5.34 10.94 5.54
N LEU A 90 -5.04 9.72 5.08
CA LEU A 90 -6.04 8.87 4.42
C LEU A 90 -6.94 8.10 5.39
N LYS A 91 -6.48 7.84 6.62
CA LYS A 91 -7.22 7.10 7.67
C LYS A 91 -8.70 7.51 7.84
N PRO A 92 -9.07 8.80 7.93
CA PRO A 92 -10.48 9.18 8.13
C PRO A 92 -11.38 8.92 6.92
N PHE A 93 -10.82 8.64 5.74
CA PHE A 93 -11.60 8.52 4.50
C PHE A 93 -11.91 7.09 4.06
N GLY A 94 -11.31 6.09 4.71
CA GLY A 94 -11.60 4.67 4.43
C GLY A 94 -10.40 3.75 4.68
N ASP A 95 -10.64 2.45 4.50
CA ASP A 95 -9.62 1.42 4.68
C ASP A 95 -8.66 1.39 3.48
N VAL A 96 -7.43 1.90 3.68
CA VAL A 96 -6.39 1.88 2.64
C VAL A 96 -5.63 0.55 2.66
N VAL A 97 -5.66 -0.16 1.54
CA VAL A 97 -4.96 -1.44 1.35
C VAL A 97 -3.52 -1.24 0.88
N ASN A 98 -3.28 -0.23 0.03
CA ASN A 98 -1.95 0.01 -0.54
C ASN A 98 -1.73 1.47 -0.91
N VAL A 99 -0.51 1.97 -0.70
CA VAL A 99 -0.08 3.31 -1.10
C VAL A 99 1.21 3.20 -1.91
N ILE A 100 1.18 3.65 -3.16
CA ILE A 100 2.33 3.67 -4.06
C ILE A 100 2.72 5.13 -4.33
N THR A 101 3.84 5.56 -3.76
CA THR A 101 4.39 6.88 -4.01
C THR A 101 5.11 6.95 -5.36
N GLN A 102 4.82 7.95 -6.17
CA GLN A 102 5.58 8.21 -7.39
C GLN A 102 6.89 8.90 -7.06
N LYS A 103 7.99 8.32 -7.56
CA LYS A 103 9.35 8.82 -7.34
C LYS A 103 10.05 9.10 -8.67
N HIS A 104 10.97 10.05 -8.69
CA HIS A 104 11.86 10.25 -9.84
C HIS A 104 12.75 9.01 -10.03
N LYS A 105 12.92 8.58 -11.29
CA LYS A 105 13.67 7.36 -11.62
C LYS A 105 15.12 7.40 -11.10
N HIS A 106 15.77 8.55 -11.20
CA HIS A 106 17.18 8.74 -10.84
C HIS A 106 17.34 9.18 -9.38
N SER A 107 16.80 10.34 -9.00
CA SER A 107 16.99 10.89 -7.64
C SER A 107 16.22 10.14 -6.55
N ARG A 108 15.24 9.29 -6.92
CA ARG A 108 14.31 8.61 -6.00
C ARG A 108 13.49 9.57 -5.14
N GLU A 109 13.50 10.85 -5.45
CA GLU A 109 12.74 11.90 -4.77
C GLU A 109 11.26 11.77 -5.06
N PHE A 110 10.45 12.16 -4.09
CA PHE A 110 9.01 12.11 -4.19
C PHE A 110 8.48 13.17 -5.18
N ARG A 111 7.63 12.73 -6.11
CA ARG A 111 7.04 13.58 -7.17
C ARG A 111 5.81 14.37 -6.71
N GLY A 112 5.40 14.24 -5.46
CA GLY A 112 4.16 14.85 -4.97
C GLY A 112 2.89 14.16 -5.46
N ALA A 113 3.00 12.90 -5.90
CA ALA A 113 1.88 12.12 -6.41
C ALA A 113 1.91 10.68 -5.90
N VAL A 114 0.73 10.12 -5.62
CA VAL A 114 0.54 8.77 -5.08
C VAL A 114 -0.63 8.08 -5.75
N PHE A 115 -0.56 6.75 -5.81
CA PHE A 115 -1.72 5.89 -6.05
C PHE A 115 -2.13 5.24 -4.75
N VAL A 116 -3.41 5.34 -4.41
CA VAL A 116 -4.00 4.80 -3.18
C VAL A 116 -5.05 3.78 -3.58
N THR A 117 -4.87 2.53 -3.17
CA THR A 117 -5.86 1.47 -3.34
C THR A 117 -6.67 1.34 -2.06
N PHE A 118 -7.96 1.62 -2.16
CA PHE A 118 -8.93 1.41 -1.07
C PHE A 118 -9.42 -0.03 -1.05
N LYS A 119 -9.98 -0.44 0.09
CA LYS A 119 -10.58 -1.75 0.27
C LYS A 119 -11.80 -1.90 -0.64
N ASP A 120 -12.66 -0.89 -0.68
CA ASP A 120 -13.88 -0.91 -1.47
C ASP A 120 -13.90 0.19 -2.54
N ARG A 121 -14.70 -0.02 -3.59
CA ARG A 121 -14.83 0.96 -4.69
C ARG A 121 -15.58 2.20 -4.23
N GLU A 122 -16.55 1.99 -3.36
CA GLU A 122 -17.43 2.99 -2.79
C GLU A 122 -16.64 3.98 -1.94
N GLU A 123 -15.65 3.49 -1.16
CA GLU A 123 -14.72 4.34 -0.41
C GLU A 123 -13.86 5.20 -1.35
N ALA A 124 -13.31 4.60 -2.43
CA ALA A 124 -12.54 5.34 -3.42
C ALA A 124 -13.35 6.46 -4.09
N LEU A 125 -14.61 6.18 -4.46
CA LEU A 125 -15.52 7.17 -5.03
C LEU A 125 -15.89 8.26 -4.02
N SER A 126 -16.18 7.88 -2.79
CA SER A 126 -16.50 8.81 -1.70
C SER A 126 -15.32 9.74 -1.41
N PHE A 127 -14.09 9.22 -1.42
CA PHE A 127 -12.87 10.00 -1.24
C PHE A 127 -12.66 11.03 -2.36
N ILE A 128 -12.96 10.68 -3.61
CA ILE A 128 -12.88 11.62 -4.74
C ILE A 128 -13.89 12.76 -4.58
N GLN A 129 -15.12 12.45 -4.17
CA GLN A 129 -16.19 13.44 -4.00
C GLN A 129 -16.01 14.30 -2.75
N ASN A 130 -15.29 13.82 -1.74
CA ASN A 130 -15.10 14.54 -0.49
C ASN A 130 -14.21 15.78 -0.68
N VAL A 131 -14.77 16.95 -0.38
CA VAL A 131 -14.09 18.26 -0.53
C VAL A 131 -13.00 18.47 0.52
N GLU A 132 -13.14 17.91 1.72
CA GLU A 132 -12.13 18.05 2.79
C GLU A 132 -10.82 17.36 2.39
N ALA A 133 -10.92 16.25 1.66
CA ALA A 133 -9.78 15.54 1.09
C ALA A 133 -9.10 16.28 -0.08
N ASN A 134 -9.54 17.50 -0.44
CA ASN A 134 -8.89 18.33 -1.47
C ASN A 134 -7.72 19.14 -0.90
N THR A 135 -7.52 19.20 0.42
CA THR A 135 -6.46 20.02 1.01
C THR A 135 -5.57 19.19 1.94
N PHE A 136 -4.26 19.34 1.79
CA PHE A 136 -3.26 18.73 2.68
C PHE A 136 -2.23 19.78 3.09
N HIS A 137 -2.15 20.12 4.39
CA HIS A 137 -1.25 21.16 4.93
C HIS A 137 -1.19 22.45 4.09
N ARG A 138 -2.35 22.93 3.62
CA ARG A 138 -2.54 24.11 2.73
C ARG A 138 -2.25 23.91 1.24
N ALA A 139 -1.73 22.75 0.83
CA ALA A 139 -1.61 22.38 -0.57
C ALA A 139 -2.94 21.85 -1.11
N GLN A 140 -3.32 22.28 -2.32
CA GLN A 140 -4.49 21.76 -3.03
C GLN A 140 -4.13 20.42 -3.70
N LEU A 141 -4.96 19.42 -3.46
CA LEU A 141 -4.82 18.07 -4.00
C LEU A 141 -5.77 17.88 -5.17
N PHE A 142 -5.22 17.38 -6.26
CA PHE A 142 -5.97 16.86 -7.39
C PHE A 142 -6.18 15.36 -7.21
N LYS A 143 -7.43 14.91 -7.32
CA LYS A 143 -7.83 13.50 -7.16
C LYS A 143 -8.59 13.01 -8.39
N MET A 144 -8.30 11.81 -8.87
CA MET A 144 -9.09 11.13 -9.91
C MET A 144 -8.96 9.61 -9.81
N MET A 145 -9.87 8.87 -10.44
CA MET A 145 -9.71 7.42 -10.56
C MET A 145 -8.47 7.06 -11.38
N GLN A 146 -7.83 5.94 -11.07
CA GLN A 146 -6.63 5.50 -11.80
C GLN A 146 -6.92 5.28 -13.29
N ASN A 147 -8.10 4.75 -13.64
CA ASN A 147 -8.49 4.55 -15.04
C ASN A 147 -8.49 5.87 -15.82
N ASP A 148 -9.14 6.91 -15.27
CA ASP A 148 -9.21 8.24 -15.87
C ASP A 148 -7.82 8.87 -16.02
N CYS A 149 -6.93 8.65 -15.04
CA CYS A 149 -5.55 9.12 -15.11
C CYS A 149 -4.78 8.46 -16.26
N THR A 150 -4.98 7.16 -16.47
CA THR A 150 -4.30 6.45 -17.56
C THR A 150 -4.80 6.93 -18.92
N GLU A 151 -6.11 7.10 -19.11
CA GLU A 151 -6.69 7.58 -20.37
C GLU A 151 -6.17 8.97 -20.75
N LYS A 152 -6.14 9.91 -19.79
CA LYS A 152 -5.61 11.26 -20.01
C LYS A 152 -4.12 11.28 -20.36
N MET A 153 -3.33 10.37 -19.77
CA MET A 153 -1.91 10.25 -20.13
C MET A 153 -1.71 9.65 -21.51
N TYR A 154 -2.56 8.69 -21.93
CA TYR A 154 -2.52 8.15 -23.28
C TYR A 154 -2.92 9.19 -24.33
N SER A 155 -3.94 10.02 -24.07
CA SER A 155 -4.34 11.07 -25.01
C SER A 155 -3.27 12.14 -25.19
N LEU A 156 -2.51 12.50 -24.13
CA LEU A 156 -1.42 13.47 -24.19
C LEU A 156 -0.15 13.00 -24.92
N VAL A 157 -0.04 11.71 -25.24
CA VAL A 157 1.14 11.11 -25.89
C VAL A 157 0.87 10.74 -27.35
N VAL A 158 -0.40 10.70 -27.74
CA VAL A 158 -0.85 10.32 -29.10
C VAL A 158 -1.18 11.55 -29.97
N GLU A 159 -1.16 12.75 -29.40
CA GLU A 159 -1.08 14.05 -30.11
C GLU A 159 0.36 14.54 -30.22
#